data_AF-T0Z9T3-F1
#
_entry.id   AF-T0Z9T3-F1
#
_cell.length_a   1.000
_cell.length_b   1.000
_cell.length_c   1.000
_cell.angle_alpha   90.00
_cell.angle_beta   90.00
_cell.angle_gamma   90.00
#
_symmetry.space_group_name_H-M   'P 1'
#
loop_
_entity.id
_entity.type
_entity.pdbx_description
1 polymer ?
#
loop_
_entity_poly.entity_id
_entity_poly.type
_entity_poly.pdbx_seq_one_letter_code
_entity_poly.pdbx_strand_id
1 'polypeptide(L)'
;IVVVIIAILAAIAIPGYRNYVLRTHRTDGKDLLLRLAMAQERYYTANNRYTATLADLAQPSSSEHGYYAAQIATASSSLAYTLTAMPQADQVNDACADLTLDNTGVKAYSGNASNGACW
;
A
#
# COMPACT_ATOMS: atom_id res chain seq x y z
N ILE A 1 25.01 19.61 30.46
CA ILE A 1 23.63 20.17 30.55
C ILE A 1 22.99 20.27 29.17
N VAL A 2 23.59 20.95 28.18
CA VAL A 2 23.06 21.02 26.80
C VAL A 2 22.85 19.64 26.16
N VAL A 3 23.78 18.71 26.35
CA VAL A 3 23.69 17.33 25.82
C VAL A 3 22.45 16.58 26.35
N VAL A 4 22.05 16.84 27.61
CA VAL A 4 20.86 16.21 28.21
C VAL A 4 19.58 16.75 27.58
N ILE A 5 19.52 18.05 27.32
CA ILE A 5 18.36 18.69 26.66
C ILE A 5 18.24 18.19 25.21
N ILE A 6 19.36 18.09 24.49
CA ILE A 6 19.38 17.56 23.12
C ILE A 6 18.93 16.08 23.09
N ALA A 7 19.37 15.27 24.07
CA ALA A 7 18.95 13.86 24.16
C ALA A 7 17.44 13.72 24.40
N ILE A 8 16.86 14.56 25.26
CA ILE A 8 15.41 14.56 25.54
C ILE A 8 14.62 15.00 24.29
N LEU A 9 15.08 16.04 23.58
CA LEU A 9 14.43 16.50 22.35
C LEU A 9 14.51 15.47 21.23
N ALA A 10 15.66 14.82 21.06
CA ALA A 10 15.85 13.76 20.07
C ALA A 10 14.93 12.55 20.33
N ALA A 11 14.72 12.18 21.59
CA ALA A 11 13.84 11.07 21.96
C ALA A 11 12.39 11.25 21.52
N ILE A 12 11.90 12.49 21.42
CA ILE A 12 10.53 12.81 20.99
C ILE A 12 10.48 13.04 19.47
N ALA A 13 11.49 13.71 18.90
CA ALA A 13 11.49 14.10 17.50
C ALA A 13 11.70 12.92 16.53
N ILE A 14 12.56 11.97 16.88
CA ILE A 14 12.90 10.82 16.01
C ILE A 14 11.69 9.91 15.69
N PRO A 15 10.90 9.43 16.68
CA PRO A 15 9.75 8.59 16.36
C PRO A 15 8.66 9.35 15.58
N GLY A 16 8.50 10.65 15.84
CA GLY A 16 7.57 11.50 15.09
C GLY A 16 7.94 11.62 13.61
N TYR A 17 9.22 11.90 13.32
CA TYR A 17 9.71 12.03 11.94
C TYR A 17 9.61 10.71 11.17
N ARG A 18 9.98 9.58 11.78
CA ARG A 18 9.86 8.26 11.14
C ARG A 18 8.42 7.94 10.75
N ASN A 19 7.45 8.21 11.63
CA ASN A 19 6.03 8.03 11.32
C ASN A 19 5.55 8.95 10.19
N TYR A 20 6.07 10.18 10.11
CA TYR A 20 5.75 11.09 9.01
C TYR A 20 6.25 10.57 7.66
N VAL A 21 7.48 10.05 7.60
CA VAL A 21 8.05 9.45 6.39
C VAL A 21 7.23 8.23 5.95
N LEU A 22 6.91 7.32 6.87
CA LEU A 22 6.09 6.14 6.59
C LEU A 22 4.71 6.51 6.04
N ARG A 23 4.05 7.54 6.60
CA ARG A 23 2.78 8.07 6.07
C ARG A 23 2.92 8.59 4.65
N THR A 24 4.04 9.23 4.33
CA THR A 24 4.30 9.80 3.01
C THR A 24 4.44 8.66 1.99
N HIS A 25 5.15 7.58 2.33
CA HIS A 25 5.30 6.43 1.44
C HIS A 25 3.97 5.69 1.16
N ARG A 26 2.96 5.79 2.04
CA ARG A 26 1.62 5.19 1.77
C ARG A 26 0.99 5.71 0.50
N THR A 27 1.31 6.92 0.05
CA THR A 27 0.78 7.46 -1.22
C THR A 27 1.24 6.65 -2.41
N ASP A 28 2.47 6.12 -2.37
CA ASP A 28 3.03 5.25 -3.42
C ASP A 28 2.26 3.91 -3.49
N GLY A 29 1.94 3.33 -2.32
CA GLY A 29 1.10 2.13 -2.24
C GLY A 29 -0.33 2.36 -2.74
N LYS A 30 -0.93 3.51 -2.38
CA LYS A 30 -2.29 3.87 -2.86
C LYS A 30 -2.32 4.09 -4.37
N ASP A 31 -1.31 4.77 -4.92
CA ASP A 31 -1.22 4.99 -6.37
C ASP A 31 -1.04 3.66 -7.12
N LEU A 32 -0.19 2.76 -6.61
CA LEU A 32 -0.07 1.40 -7.14
C LEU A 32 -1.42 0.67 -7.20
N LEU A 33 -2.20 0.70 -6.11
CA LEU A 33 -3.52 0.06 -6.06
C LEU A 33 -4.51 0.68 -7.04
N LEU A 34 -4.53 2.00 -7.17
CA LEU A 34 -5.43 2.68 -8.11
C LEU A 34 -5.05 2.41 -9.57
N ARG A 35 -3.74 2.39 -9.90
CA ARG A 35 -3.24 2.01 -11.22
C ARG A 35 -3.65 0.57 -11.57
N LEU A 36 -3.52 -0.36 -10.62
CA LEU A 36 -3.94 -1.75 -10.79
C LEU A 36 -5.45 -1.89 -10.94
N ALA A 37 -6.26 -1.16 -10.17
CA ALA A 37 -7.71 -1.17 -10.31
C ALA A 37 -8.14 -0.71 -11.70
N MET A 38 -7.58 0.39 -12.21
CA MET A 38 -7.84 0.85 -13.57
C MET A 38 -7.43 -0.18 -14.64
N ALA A 39 -6.30 -0.86 -14.44
CA ALA A 39 -5.86 -1.91 -15.35
C ALA A 39 -6.81 -3.12 -15.33
N GLN A 40 -7.32 -3.51 -14.17
CA GLN A 40 -8.32 -4.57 -14.02
C GLN A 40 -9.61 -4.24 -14.75
N GLU A 41 -10.14 -3.03 -14.63
CA GLU A 41 -11.36 -2.61 -15.35
C GLU A 41 -11.17 -2.65 -16.88
N ARG A 42 -10.00 -2.24 -17.37
CA ARG A 42 -9.64 -2.36 -18.79
C ARG A 42 -9.58 -3.81 -19.24
N TYR A 43 -8.95 -4.68 -18.44
CA TYR A 43 -8.85 -6.11 -18.74
C TYR A 43 -10.23 -6.78 -18.74
N TYR A 44 -11.10 -6.41 -17.80
CA TYR A 44 -12.48 -6.88 -17.71
C TYR A 44 -13.29 -6.49 -18.96
N THR A 45 -13.16 -5.24 -19.42
CA THR A 45 -13.85 -4.78 -20.63
C THR A 45 -13.46 -5.58 -21.88
N ALA A 46 -12.22 -6.07 -21.96
CA ALA A 46 -11.73 -6.86 -23.08
C ALA A 46 -12.00 -8.37 -22.96
N ASN A 47 -12.03 -8.92 -21.74
CA ASN A 47 -12.05 -10.36 -21.50
C ASN A 47 -13.27 -10.87 -20.72
N ASN A 48 -14.16 -9.98 -20.27
CA ASN A 48 -15.31 -10.25 -19.40
C ASN A 48 -14.97 -10.97 -18.07
N ARG A 49 -13.72 -10.85 -17.62
CA ARG A 49 -13.19 -11.42 -16.37
C ARG A 49 -12.01 -10.60 -15.87
N TYR A 50 -11.75 -10.64 -14.58
CA TYR A 50 -10.52 -10.12 -13.98
C TYR A 50 -9.40 -11.17 -14.01
N THR A 51 -8.17 -10.71 -13.87
CA THR A 51 -6.98 -11.58 -13.83
C THR A 51 -6.30 -11.52 -12.47
N ALA A 52 -5.69 -12.62 -12.04
CA ALA A 52 -4.81 -12.65 -10.86
C ALA A 52 -3.34 -12.34 -11.23
N THR A 53 -3.05 -12.15 -12.52
CA THR A 53 -1.70 -12.06 -13.05
C THR A 53 -1.37 -10.62 -13.44
N LEU A 54 -0.32 -10.07 -12.82
CA LEU A 54 0.15 -8.70 -13.11
C LEU A 54 0.65 -8.52 -14.56
N ALA A 55 1.21 -9.58 -15.16
CA ALA A 55 1.68 -9.56 -16.53
C ALA A 55 0.55 -9.30 -17.54
N ASP A 56 -0.65 -9.84 -17.28
CA ASP A 56 -1.84 -9.62 -18.12
C ASP A 56 -2.32 -8.15 -18.07
N LEU A 57 -2.02 -7.45 -16.97
CA LEU A 57 -2.34 -6.04 -16.77
C LEU A 57 -1.25 -5.10 -17.31
N ALA A 58 -0.12 -5.66 -17.78
CA ALA A 58 1.08 -4.90 -18.13
C ALA A 58 1.51 -3.91 -17.03
N GLN A 59 1.38 -4.32 -15.75
CA GLN A 59 1.76 -3.51 -14.59
C GLN A 59 2.98 -4.12 -13.86
N PRO A 60 3.85 -3.28 -13.28
CA PRO A 60 4.95 -3.77 -12.45
C PRO A 60 4.42 -4.42 -11.17
N SER A 61 5.22 -5.33 -10.59
CA SER A 61 4.91 -5.97 -9.30
C SER A 61 5.31 -5.13 -8.09
N SER A 62 5.95 -3.99 -8.30
CA SER A 62 6.36 -3.07 -7.24
C SER A 62 5.84 -1.67 -7.51
N SER A 63 5.71 -0.89 -6.44
CA SER A 63 5.46 0.54 -6.52
C SER A 63 6.66 1.26 -7.14
N GLU A 64 6.44 2.51 -7.57
CA GLU A 64 7.43 3.27 -8.33
C GLU A 64 8.71 3.51 -7.51
N HIS A 65 8.57 3.69 -6.19
CA HIS A 65 9.69 3.90 -5.27
C HIS A 65 10.09 2.62 -4.52
N GLY A 66 9.45 1.48 -4.80
CA GLY A 66 9.79 0.19 -4.20
C GLY A 66 9.38 0.01 -2.73
N TYR A 67 8.52 0.87 -2.19
CA TYR A 67 8.00 0.74 -0.83
C TYR A 67 6.86 -0.27 -0.70
N TYR A 68 6.26 -0.69 -1.80
CA TYR A 68 5.18 -1.67 -1.82
C TYR A 68 5.36 -2.68 -2.95
N ALA A 69 4.93 -3.92 -2.71
CA ALA A 69 4.77 -4.96 -3.71
C ALA A 69 3.27 -5.21 -3.95
N ALA A 70 2.88 -5.39 -5.21
CA ALA A 70 1.51 -5.69 -5.60
C ALA A 70 1.24 -7.19 -5.52
N GLN A 71 0.10 -7.53 -4.94
CA GLN A 71 -0.52 -8.85 -5.05
C GLN A 71 -1.98 -8.69 -5.48
N ILE A 72 -2.44 -9.63 -6.30
CA ILE A 72 -3.82 -9.69 -6.76
C ILE A 72 -4.40 -11.03 -6.34
N ALA A 73 -5.55 -11.00 -5.67
CA ALA A 73 -6.37 -12.17 -5.42
C ALA A 73 -7.68 -12.02 -6.20
N THR A 74 -8.09 -13.05 -6.94
CA THR A 74 -9.38 -13.09 -7.62
C THR A 74 -10.29 -14.14 -6.99
N ALA A 75 -11.60 -13.87 -6.95
CA ALA A 75 -12.57 -14.88 -6.58
C ALA A 75 -12.58 -16.02 -7.62
N SER A 76 -13.11 -17.19 -7.24
CA SER A 76 -13.19 -18.36 -8.14
C SER A 76 -13.97 -18.09 -9.44
N SER A 77 -14.90 -17.12 -9.42
CA SER A 77 -15.65 -16.67 -10.59
C SER A 77 -14.85 -15.75 -11.52
N SER A 78 -13.70 -15.24 -11.09
CA SER A 78 -12.96 -14.16 -11.76
C SER A 78 -13.79 -12.88 -12.00
N LEU A 79 -14.88 -12.69 -11.24
CA LEU A 79 -15.76 -11.52 -11.29
C LEU A 79 -15.56 -10.56 -10.11
N ALA A 80 -14.66 -10.89 -9.20
CA ALA A 80 -14.26 -10.05 -8.09
C ALA A 80 -12.76 -10.17 -7.87
N TYR A 81 -12.16 -9.08 -7.40
CA TYR A 81 -10.74 -9.03 -7.08
C TYR A 81 -10.51 -8.26 -5.77
N THR A 82 -9.42 -8.61 -5.11
CA THR A 82 -8.81 -7.83 -4.03
C THR A 82 -7.37 -7.57 -4.42
N LEU A 83 -7.02 -6.29 -4.52
CA LEU A 83 -5.66 -5.82 -4.70
C LEU A 83 -5.05 -5.59 -3.33
N THR A 84 -3.80 -6.00 -3.15
CA THR A 84 -3.05 -5.83 -1.92
C THR A 84 -1.70 -5.19 -2.24
N ALA A 85 -1.39 -4.08 -1.56
CA ALA A 85 -0.08 -3.46 -1.56
C ALA A 85 0.62 -3.88 -0.26
N MET A 86 1.58 -4.79 -0.39
CA MET A 86 2.38 -5.33 0.70
C MET A 86 3.58 -4.42 0.96
N PRO A 87 3.77 -3.89 2.17
CA PRO A 87 4.88 -2.99 2.47
C PRO A 87 6.23 -3.68 2.28
N GLN A 88 7.21 -2.94 1.77
CA GLN A 88 8.58 -3.35 1.50
C GLN A 88 9.57 -2.36 2.12
N ALA A 89 10.84 -2.76 2.21
CA ALA A 89 11.91 -1.94 2.78
C ALA A 89 11.52 -1.32 4.14
N ASP A 90 11.72 -0.02 4.34
CA ASP A 90 11.39 0.66 5.59
C ASP A 90 9.89 0.67 5.90
N GLN A 91 9.03 0.52 4.89
CA GLN A 91 7.57 0.52 5.03
C GLN A 91 7.04 -0.67 5.80
N VAL A 92 7.82 -1.75 5.95
CA VAL A 92 7.46 -2.92 6.78
C VAL A 92 7.23 -2.52 8.25
N ASN A 93 7.83 -1.40 8.69
CA ASN A 93 7.63 -0.86 10.04
C ASN A 93 6.37 -0.01 10.19
N ASP A 94 5.61 0.18 9.11
CA ASP A 94 4.40 0.97 9.16
C ASP A 94 3.27 0.24 9.88
N ALA A 95 2.59 0.93 10.80
CA ALA A 95 1.55 0.30 11.61
C ALA A 95 0.36 -0.19 10.78
N CYS A 96 0.13 0.41 9.61
CA CYS A 96 -0.97 0.05 8.70
C CYS A 96 -0.81 -1.32 8.04
N ALA A 97 0.42 -1.86 7.96
CA ALA A 97 0.74 -3.08 7.24
C ALA A 97 0.22 -3.06 5.78
N ASP A 98 -0.45 -4.13 5.33
CA ASP A 98 -0.93 -4.22 3.95
C ASP A 98 -2.08 -3.25 3.71
N LEU A 99 -2.08 -2.59 2.56
CA LEU A 99 -3.21 -1.78 2.09
C LEU A 99 -3.98 -2.58 1.05
N THR A 100 -5.30 -2.63 1.15
CA THR A 100 -6.14 -3.39 0.22
C THR A 100 -7.23 -2.55 -0.43
N LEU A 101 -7.51 -2.86 -1.69
CA LEU A 101 -8.59 -2.26 -2.49
C LEU A 101 -9.31 -3.37 -3.25
N ASP A 102 -10.62 -3.48 -3.08
CA ASP A 102 -11.44 -4.43 -3.85
C ASP A 102 -12.11 -3.81 -5.07
N ASN A 103 -12.73 -4.65 -5.90
CA ASN A 103 -13.45 -4.24 -7.11
C ASN A 103 -14.70 -3.38 -6.85
N THR A 104 -15.14 -3.25 -5.61
CA THR A 104 -16.25 -2.36 -5.21
C THR A 104 -15.75 -1.03 -4.65
N GLY A 105 -14.44 -0.84 -4.58
CA GLY A 105 -13.81 0.37 -4.04
C GLY A 105 -13.66 0.36 -2.52
N VAL A 106 -13.88 -0.77 -1.85
CA VAL A 106 -13.65 -0.89 -0.40
C VAL A 106 -12.15 -0.85 -0.15
N LYS A 107 -11.76 0.11 0.67
CA LYS A 107 -10.38 0.37 1.11
C LYS A 107 -10.21 -0.20 2.51
N ALA A 108 -9.24 -1.09 2.70
CA ALA A 108 -8.96 -1.68 4.00
C ALA A 108 -7.46 -1.84 4.24
N TYR A 109 -7.08 -2.22 5.45
CA TYR A 109 -5.69 -2.43 5.83
C TYR A 109 -5.59 -3.57 6.85
N SER A 110 -4.45 -4.27 6.90
CA SER A 110 -4.28 -5.45 7.78
C SER A 110 -3.74 -5.13 9.17
N GLY A 111 -3.13 -3.94 9.35
CA GLY A 111 -2.56 -3.50 10.62
C GLY A 111 -3.49 -2.63 11.47
N ASN A 112 -2.95 -1.54 12.01
CA ASN A 112 -3.67 -0.56 12.83
C ASN A 112 -3.33 0.89 12.40
N ALA A 113 -4.11 1.85 12.88
CA ALA A 113 -3.94 3.28 12.56
C ALA A 113 -3.21 4.08 13.66
N SER A 114 -2.40 3.42 14.51
CA SER A 114 -1.76 4.09 15.66
C SER A 114 -0.81 5.20 15.26
N ASN A 115 -0.21 5.09 14.09
CA ASN A 115 0.61 6.13 13.49
C ASN A 115 -0.13 6.86 12.36
N GLY A 116 -1.45 7.06 12.45
CA GLY A 116 -2.26 7.90 11.55
C GLY A 116 -3.09 7.13 10.52
N ALA A 117 -4.01 7.83 9.86
CA ALA A 117 -4.93 7.23 8.88
C ALA A 117 -4.21 6.49 7.75
N CYS A 118 -4.57 5.23 7.52
CA CYS A 118 -3.93 4.37 6.54
C CYS A 118 -4.35 4.70 5.10
N TRP A 119 -5.62 5.05 4.90
CA TRP A 119 -6.23 5.40 3.61
C TRP A 119 -6.54 6.87 3.47
#